data_AF-E6PPT7-F1
#
_entry.id   AF-E6PPT7-F1
#
_cell.length_a   1.000
_cell.length_b   1.000
_cell.length_c   1.000
_cell.angle_alpha   90.00
_cell.angle_beta   90.00
_cell.angle_gamma   90.00
#
_symmetry.space_group_name_H-M   'P 1'
#
loop_
_entity.id
_entity.type
_entity.pdbx_description
1 polymer ?
#
loop_
_entity_poly.entity_id
_entity_poly.type
_entity_poly.pdbx_seq_one_letter_code
_entity_poly.pdbx_strand_id
1 'polypeptide(L)'
;MLLQGLIDASQASVNGKVRLKLYKGTIMCVGRESATDSLFDPMISTFDDDGGAYNQADAAGFIKLNALRLRIAANAKAKRAAKPRAPAKAASKAANKPGGKPVSKTAAKAVSTKTAPAKRGKSAAEPH
;
A
#
# COMPACT_ATOMS: atom_id res chain seq x y z
N MET A 1 -12.37 25.16 28.13
CA MET A 1 -13.45 24.64 27.25
C MET A 1 -13.09 24.87 25.77
N LEU A 2 -11.97 24.33 25.26
CA LEU A 2 -11.65 24.41 23.81
C LEU A 2 -12.12 23.17 23.07
N LEU A 3 -11.78 21.99 23.59
CA LEU A 3 -12.17 20.71 23.00
C LEU A 3 -13.69 20.54 22.94
N GLN A 4 -14.42 20.94 23.99
CA GLN A 4 -15.88 20.87 24.00
C GLN A 4 -16.49 21.73 22.88
N GLY A 5 -16.02 22.97 22.69
CA GLY A 5 -16.53 23.83 21.62
C GLY A 5 -16.26 23.29 20.21
N LEU A 6 -15.12 22.62 20.01
CA LEU A 6 -14.82 21.94 18.74
C LEU A 6 -15.72 20.73 18.51
N ILE A 7 -16.03 19.97 19.56
CA ILE A 7 -16.97 18.84 19.50
C ILE A 7 -18.33 19.38 19.09
N ASP A 8 -18.87 20.36 19.81
CA ASP A 8 -20.21 20.91 19.55
C ASP A 8 -20.32 21.43 18.10
N ALA A 9 -19.29 22.13 17.62
CA ALA A 9 -19.24 22.61 16.24
C ALA A 9 -19.25 21.47 15.20
N SER A 10 -18.48 20.40 15.43
CA SER A 10 -18.47 19.25 14.52
C SER A 10 -19.78 18.46 14.49
N GLN A 11 -20.57 18.52 15.57
CA GLN A 11 -21.84 17.81 15.69
C GLN A 11 -23.02 18.54 15.03
N ALA A 12 -22.85 19.77 14.53
CA ALA A 12 -23.94 20.60 14.01
C ALA A 12 -24.73 19.96 12.85
N SER A 13 -24.07 19.21 11.97
CA SER A 13 -24.70 18.50 10.83
C SER A 13 -24.82 16.99 11.05
N VAL A 14 -24.54 16.49 12.26
CA VAL A 14 -24.57 15.05 12.55
C VAL A 14 -25.98 14.64 12.94
N ASN A 15 -26.79 14.26 11.96
CA ASN A 15 -28.15 13.76 12.15
C ASN A 15 -28.49 12.60 11.20
N GLY A 16 -29.53 11.84 11.55
CA GLY A 16 -30.03 10.72 10.75
C GLY A 16 -30.46 9.53 11.59
N LYS A 17 -30.77 8.42 10.91
CA LYS A 17 -31.13 7.13 11.52
C LYS A 17 -30.08 6.08 11.15
N VAL A 18 -29.72 5.26 12.15
CA VAL A 18 -28.82 4.13 11.98
C VAL A 18 -29.57 2.85 12.34
N ARG A 19 -29.60 1.90 11.41
CA ARG A 19 -30.17 0.56 11.64
C ARG A 19 -29.08 -0.36 12.13
N LEU A 20 -29.31 -1.00 13.28
CA LEU A 20 -28.37 -1.91 13.92
C LEU A 20 -28.96 -3.32 14.00
N LYS A 21 -28.12 -4.35 13.81
CA LYS A 21 -28.41 -5.73 14.18
C LYS A 21 -27.61 -6.09 15.41
N LEU A 22 -28.28 -6.64 16.42
CA LEU A 22 -27.65 -7.13 17.63
C LEU A 22 -27.70 -8.65 17.60
N TYR A 23 -26.54 -9.29 17.69
CA TYR A 23 -26.44 -10.74 17.65
C TYR A 23 -25.30 -11.23 18.55
N LYS A 24 -25.63 -12.05 19.55
CA LYS A 24 -24.66 -12.70 20.46
C LYS A 24 -23.59 -11.73 21.01
N GLY A 25 -24.00 -10.57 21.50
CA GLY A 25 -23.10 -9.55 22.04
C GLY A 25 -22.37 -8.69 20.99
N THR A 26 -22.61 -8.93 19.69
CA THR A 26 -22.09 -8.11 18.59
C THR A 26 -23.15 -7.11 18.13
N ILE A 27 -22.71 -5.89 17.82
CA ILE A 27 -23.53 -4.84 17.22
C ILE A 27 -23.02 -4.60 15.81
N MET A 28 -23.89 -4.72 14.81
CA MET A 28 -23.56 -4.53 13.40
C MET A 28 -24.40 -3.39 12.83
N CYS A 29 -23.75 -2.40 12.21
CA CYS A 29 -24.46 -1.38 11.44
C CYS A 29 -24.90 -1.96 10.10
N VAL A 30 -26.21 -1.95 9.83
CA VAL A 30 -26.80 -2.53 8.61
C VAL A 30 -27.46 -1.49 7.70
N GLY A 31 -27.53 -0.23 8.13
CA GLY A 31 -28.06 0.84 7.32
C GLY A 31 -27.87 2.19 7.98
N ARG A 32 -27.76 3.23 7.14
CA ARG A 32 -27.68 4.63 7.53
C ARG A 32 -28.52 5.45 6.57
N GLU A 33 -29.19 6.45 7.09
CA GLU A 33 -29.93 7.44 6.30
C GLU A 33 -29.87 8.78 7.02
N SER A 34 -29.69 9.86 6.27
CA SER A 34 -29.88 11.23 6.74
C SER A 34 -30.67 11.95 5.67
N ALA A 35 -31.77 12.60 6.08
CA ALA A 35 -32.69 13.23 5.15
C ALA A 35 -32.21 14.61 4.67
N THR A 36 -31.41 15.30 5.49
CA THR A 36 -31.07 16.71 5.27
C THR A 36 -29.57 16.94 5.08
N ASP A 37 -28.72 16.16 5.74
CA ASP A 37 -27.27 16.43 5.82
C ASP A 37 -26.43 15.23 5.35
N SER A 38 -26.99 14.40 4.47
CA SER A 38 -26.25 13.32 3.83
C SER A 38 -25.25 13.89 2.82
N LEU A 39 -23.95 13.66 3.07
CA LEU A 39 -22.88 13.89 2.09
C LEU A 39 -22.71 12.73 1.10
N PHE A 40 -23.53 11.68 1.23
CA PHE A 40 -23.57 10.61 0.25
C PHE A 40 -24.44 11.03 -0.93
N ASP A 41 -23.85 11.07 -2.12
CA ASP A 41 -24.52 11.31 -3.39
C ASP A 41 -24.36 10.06 -4.29
N PRO A 42 -25.48 9.38 -4.64
CA PRO A 42 -25.47 8.21 -5.50
C PRO A 42 -24.89 8.46 -6.90
N MET A 43 -25.03 9.66 -7.46
CA MET A 43 -24.60 9.96 -8.84
C MET A 43 -23.08 9.98 -8.97
N ILE A 44 -22.36 10.50 -7.98
CA ILE A 44 -20.89 10.48 -7.98
C ILE A 44 -20.30 9.16 -7.45
N SER A 45 -21.10 8.37 -6.74
CA SER A 45 -20.65 7.17 -6.03
C SER A 45 -20.96 5.88 -6.79
N THR A 46 -21.58 5.98 -7.97
CA THR A 46 -21.91 4.84 -8.81
C THR A 46 -20.74 4.44 -9.72
N PHE A 47 -20.77 3.19 -10.18
CA PHE A 47 -19.91 2.70 -11.26
C PHE A 47 -20.59 2.71 -12.63
N ASP A 48 -21.89 3.01 -12.67
CA ASP A 48 -22.68 3.12 -13.89
C ASP A 48 -22.53 4.51 -14.54
N ASP A 49 -23.27 4.75 -15.63
CA ASP A 49 -23.29 6.06 -16.31
C ASP A 49 -23.79 7.14 -15.35
N ASP A 50 -22.84 7.95 -14.87
CA ASP A 50 -23.03 9.03 -13.92
C ASP A 50 -23.45 10.35 -14.59
N GLY A 51 -23.69 10.34 -15.90
CA GLY A 51 -24.02 11.53 -16.67
C GLY A 51 -22.89 12.57 -16.70
N GLY A 52 -21.65 12.16 -16.41
CA GLY A 52 -20.50 13.05 -16.29
C GLY A 52 -20.38 13.75 -14.93
N ALA A 53 -21.06 13.25 -13.88
CA ALA A 53 -20.96 13.81 -12.53
C ALA A 53 -19.54 13.74 -11.94
N TYR A 54 -18.71 12.78 -12.38
CA TYR A 54 -17.31 12.71 -11.98
C TYR A 54 -16.34 12.52 -13.17
N ASN A 55 -15.36 13.43 -13.30
CA ASN A 55 -14.30 13.34 -14.30
C ASN A 55 -13.11 12.49 -13.81
N GLN A 56 -13.03 11.26 -14.31
CA GLN A 56 -11.97 10.30 -13.96
C GLN A 56 -10.54 10.77 -14.34
N ALA A 57 -10.40 11.65 -15.34
CA ALA A 57 -9.09 12.14 -15.77
C ALA A 57 -8.38 12.94 -14.67
N ASP A 58 -9.14 13.60 -13.79
CA ASP A 58 -8.61 14.46 -12.72
C ASP A 58 -7.92 13.63 -11.61
N ALA A 59 -8.30 12.37 -11.44
CA ALA A 59 -7.70 11.46 -10.47
C ALA A 59 -6.19 11.29 -10.70
N ALA A 60 -5.75 11.23 -11.96
CA ALA A 60 -4.34 11.06 -12.30
C ALA A 60 -3.48 12.25 -11.83
N GLY A 61 -4.01 13.48 -11.94
CA GLY A 61 -3.36 14.69 -11.43
C GLY A 61 -3.30 14.70 -9.92
N PHE A 62 -4.42 14.42 -9.26
CA PHE A 62 -4.55 14.39 -7.80
C PHE A 62 -3.59 13.38 -7.14
N ILE A 63 -3.49 12.16 -7.70
CA ILE A 63 -2.58 11.12 -7.20
C ILE A 63 -1.13 11.57 -7.31
N LYS A 64 -0.74 12.13 -8.47
CA LYS A 64 0.65 12.59 -8.70
C LYS A 64 1.05 13.70 -7.73
N LEU A 65 0.15 14.64 -7.46
CA LEU A 65 0.40 15.77 -6.58
C LEU A 65 0.53 15.33 -5.11
N ASN A 66 -0.43 14.54 -4.61
CA ASN A 66 -0.38 14.04 -3.22
C ASN A 66 0.83 13.13 -2.97
N ALA A 67 1.20 12.33 -3.96
CA ALA A 67 2.35 11.44 -3.88
C ALA A 67 3.70 12.16 -4.03
N LEU A 68 3.72 13.43 -4.47
CA LEU A 68 4.96 14.15 -4.82
C LEU A 68 5.96 14.16 -3.66
N ARG A 69 5.52 14.51 -2.45
CA ARG A 69 6.37 14.51 -1.24
C ARG A 69 6.97 13.13 -0.95
N LEU A 70 6.17 12.08 -1.14
CA LEU A 70 6.61 10.70 -0.90
C LEU A 70 7.65 10.26 -1.94
N ARG A 71 7.44 10.63 -3.21
CA ARG A 71 8.38 10.34 -4.30
C ARG A 71 9.72 11.04 -4.09
N ILE A 72 9.71 12.31 -3.66
CA ILE A 72 10.94 13.05 -3.34
C ILE A 72 11.68 12.38 -2.17
N ALA A 73 10.96 12.05 -1.09
CA ALA A 73 11.55 11.38 0.06
C ALA A 73 12.15 10.01 -0.30
N ALA A 74 11.44 9.21 -1.11
CA ALA A 74 11.92 7.92 -1.60
C ALA A 74 13.18 8.08 -2.46
N ASN A 75 13.19 9.04 -3.39
CA ASN A 75 14.34 9.33 -4.24
C ASN A 75 15.55 9.80 -3.41
N ALA A 76 15.33 10.63 -2.39
CA ALA A 76 16.39 11.07 -1.48
C ALA A 76 16.97 9.89 -0.67
N LYS A 77 16.11 9.00 -0.18
CA LYS A 77 16.53 7.77 0.52
C LYS A 77 17.34 6.85 -0.41
N ALA A 78 16.89 6.63 -1.64
CA ALA A 78 17.60 5.84 -2.63
C ALA A 78 18.98 6.44 -2.96
N LYS A 79 19.06 7.75 -3.17
CA LYS A 79 20.34 8.46 -3.38
C LYS A 79 21.30 8.32 -2.19
N ARG A 80 20.79 8.37 -0.96
CA ARG A 80 21.59 8.14 0.26
C ARG A 80 22.10 6.70 0.36
N ALA A 81 21.29 5.72 -0.04
CA ALA A 81 21.68 4.31 -0.05
C ALA A 81 22.68 3.97 -1.17
N ALA A 82 22.60 4.67 -2.31
CA ALA A 82 23.49 4.48 -3.46
C ALA A 82 24.85 5.20 -3.34
N LYS A 83 25.02 6.14 -2.39
CA LYS A 83 26.32 6.76 -2.15
C LYS A 83 27.23 5.70 -1.50
N PRO A 84 28.39 5.35 -2.08
CA PRO A 84 29.30 4.38 -1.48
C PRO A 84 29.69 4.92 -0.10
N ARG A 85 29.30 4.18 0.94
CA ARG A 85 29.78 4.41 2.30
C ARG A 85 31.29 4.32 2.23
N ALA A 86 31.98 5.43 2.46
CA ALA A 86 33.44 5.49 2.42
C ALA A 86 34.01 4.31 3.22
N PRO A 87 35.04 3.60 2.71
CA PRO A 87 35.61 2.48 3.43
C PRO A 87 36.05 2.98 4.80
N ALA A 88 35.53 2.36 5.87
CA ALA A 88 36.08 2.53 7.19
C ALA A 88 37.58 2.23 7.07
N LYS A 89 38.43 3.19 7.45
CA LYS A 89 39.89 3.06 7.40
C LYS A 89 40.27 1.69 7.99
N ALA A 90 40.69 0.78 7.12
CA ALA A 90 41.32 -0.47 7.53
C ALA A 90 42.61 -0.07 8.24
N ALA A 91 42.68 -0.35 9.55
CA ALA A 91 43.91 -0.28 10.30
C ALA A 91 44.92 -1.23 9.64
N SER A 92 45.93 -0.64 9.01
CA SER A 92 47.07 -1.33 8.45
C SER A 92 48.07 -1.65 9.56
N LYS A 93 48.44 -2.93 9.74
CA LYS A 93 49.83 -3.42 9.64
C LYS A 93 50.05 -4.85 10.13
N ALA A 94 50.87 -5.55 9.34
CA ALA A 94 51.86 -6.59 9.68
C ALA A 94 51.30 -7.98 10.05
N ALA A 95 51.30 -8.94 9.13
CA ALA A 95 52.44 -9.77 8.70
C ALA A 95 52.73 -10.92 9.67
N ASN A 96 52.27 -12.13 9.34
CA ASN A 96 53.13 -13.30 9.13
C ASN A 96 52.34 -14.48 8.52
N LYS A 97 52.90 -15.12 7.49
CA LYS A 97 52.45 -16.42 6.96
C LYS A 97 53.71 -17.23 6.63
N PRO A 98 53.77 -18.48 7.06
CA PRO A 98 54.14 -19.56 6.14
C PRO A 98 53.04 -20.62 6.20
N GLY A 99 52.54 -21.17 5.09
CA GLY A 99 53.33 -21.93 4.12
C GLY A 99 52.88 -23.38 4.27
N GLY A 100 52.08 -23.89 3.33
CA GLY A 100 51.58 -25.26 3.36
C GLY A 100 50.46 -25.48 2.33
N LYS A 101 50.84 -25.94 1.13
CA LYS A 101 49.90 -26.60 0.21
C LYS A 101 49.61 -28.00 0.78
N PRO A 102 48.43 -28.56 0.50
CA PRO A 102 48.48 -29.67 -0.44
C PRO A 102 47.41 -29.64 -1.52
N VAL A 103 47.67 -30.48 -2.49
CA VAL A 103 47.13 -30.57 -3.84
C VAL A 103 45.92 -31.51 -3.88
N SER A 104 45.01 -31.23 -4.82
CA SER A 104 44.06 -32.14 -5.50
C SER A 104 43.02 -32.92 -4.69
N LYS A 105 41.76 -32.79 -5.12
CA LYS A 105 40.94 -33.85 -5.75
C LYS A 105 39.62 -33.19 -6.19
N THR A 106 39.39 -32.97 -7.48
CA THR A 106 38.84 -33.89 -8.48
C THR A 106 37.33 -34.11 -8.33
N ALA A 107 36.65 -33.90 -9.47
CA ALA A 107 35.30 -34.34 -9.84
C ALA A 107 34.12 -33.57 -9.22
N ALA A 108 33.00 -33.38 -9.90
CA ALA A 108 32.60 -33.44 -11.30
C ALA A 108 31.10 -33.09 -11.29
N LYS A 109 30.58 -32.69 -12.46
CA LYS A 109 29.18 -32.86 -12.90
C LYS A 109 28.19 -31.82 -12.33
N ALA A 110 27.88 -30.75 -13.05
CA ALA A 110 27.12 -30.61 -14.31
C ALA A 110 25.59 -30.55 -14.11
N VAL A 111 25.01 -29.44 -14.61
CA VAL A 111 23.79 -29.37 -15.48
C VAL A 111 22.47 -29.73 -14.75
N SER A 112 21.34 -29.03 -14.82
CA SER A 112 20.62 -28.24 -15.83
C SER A 112 19.47 -27.52 -15.10
N THR A 113 19.21 -26.22 -15.30
CA THR A 113 18.17 -25.67 -16.19
C THR A 113 16.82 -26.41 -16.25
N LYS A 114 15.75 -25.76 -15.75
CA LYS A 114 14.45 -25.53 -16.43
C LYS A 114 13.60 -24.59 -15.55
N THR A 115 13.33 -23.35 -15.98
CA THR A 115 12.25 -22.88 -16.86
C THR A 115 10.88 -22.80 -16.16
N ALA A 116 10.26 -21.63 -16.29
CA ALA A 116 9.10 -21.07 -15.57
C ALA A 116 7.70 -21.58 -16.05
N PRO A 117 6.60 -20.81 -15.92
CA PRO A 117 5.64 -20.76 -14.81
C PRO A 117 4.23 -21.30 -15.19
N ALA A 118 3.40 -21.67 -14.22
CA ALA A 118 2.02 -22.10 -14.48
C ALA A 118 0.98 -21.03 -14.05
N LYS A 119 0.32 -20.43 -15.05
CA LYS A 119 -1.01 -19.79 -14.93
C LYS A 119 -2.11 -20.87 -14.98
N ARG A 120 -3.16 -20.72 -14.17
CA ARG A 120 -4.51 -21.31 -14.32
C ARG A 120 -5.44 -20.48 -13.42
N GLY A 121 -6.63 -20.04 -13.78
CA GLY A 121 -7.50 -20.22 -14.94
C GLY A 121 -8.90 -19.78 -14.47
N LYS A 122 -9.58 -18.92 -15.24
CA LYS A 122 -10.97 -18.46 -15.04
C LYS A 122 -11.96 -19.59 -15.42
N SER A 123 -13.10 -19.65 -14.72
CA SER A 123 -14.41 -20.22 -15.13
C SER A 123 -15.41 -19.80 -14.04
N ALA A 124 -16.41 -18.92 -14.21
CA ALA A 124 -17.57 -18.87 -15.11
C ALA A 124 -18.72 -19.85 -14.74
N ALA A 125 -19.95 -19.30 -14.77
CA ALA A 125 -21.32 -19.88 -14.66
C ALA A 125 -21.88 -20.09 -13.23
N GLU A 126 -23.14 -19.83 -12.85
CA GLU A 126 -24.34 -19.12 -13.37
C GLU A 126 -25.42 -19.17 -12.22
N PRO A 127 -26.64 -18.60 -12.34
CA PRO A 127 -27.43 -18.09 -11.21
C PRO A 127 -28.55 -19.03 -10.70
N HIS A 128 -29.06 -18.69 -9.50
CA HIS A 128 -30.43 -18.93 -9.04
C HIS A 128 -30.90 -17.73 -8.22
#